data_AF-A0A418T610-F1
#
_entry.id   AF-A0A418T610-F1
#
_cell.length_a   1.000
_cell.length_b   1.000
_cell.length_c   1.000
_cell.angle_alpha   90.00
_cell.angle_beta   90.00
_cell.angle_gamma   90.00
#
_symmetry.space_group_name_H-M   'P 1'
#
loop_
_entity.id
_entity.type
_entity.pdbx_description
1 polymer ?
#
loop_
_entity_poly.entity_id
_entity_poly.type
_entity_poly.pdbx_seq_one_letter_code
_entity_poly.pdbx_strand_id
1 'polypeptide(L)'
;MKKIIIGFIAGVIFATAGTVMAQTAIEKITATVRTDYSVEVDGKKVELNNAPLAYNGSSYLPVREVSEMLGKEVDFKDGVIMLDTPVANHESNPVADPAGELARLEKNRATDEANLEKIHEHIAKEGANMTERQKEINAEAIRITEEALAKTEQKIADLLKQYPELAK
;
A
#
# COMPACT_ATOMS: atom_id res chain seq x y z
N MET A 1 1.41 -40.59 -54.98
CA MET A 1 2.53 -40.08 -54.15
C MET A 1 2.23 -38.73 -53.49
N LYS A 2 1.81 -37.67 -54.23
CA LYS A 2 1.51 -36.35 -53.65
C LYS A 2 0.46 -36.33 -52.51
N LYS A 3 -0.57 -37.19 -52.59
CA LYS A 3 -1.63 -37.29 -51.57
C LYS A 3 -1.18 -37.95 -50.26
N ILE A 4 -0.16 -38.82 -50.30
CA ILE A 4 0.40 -39.50 -49.13
C ILE A 4 1.35 -38.56 -48.38
N ILE A 5 2.08 -37.72 -49.12
CA ILE A 5 2.98 -36.70 -48.54
C ILE A 5 2.18 -35.66 -47.75
N ILE A 6 1.01 -35.24 -48.25
CA ILE A 6 0.14 -34.29 -47.54
C ILE A 6 -0.39 -34.90 -46.23
N GLY A 7 -0.80 -36.18 -46.24
CA GLY A 7 -1.24 -36.87 -45.03
C GLY A 7 -0.12 -37.04 -44.00
N PHE A 8 1.10 -37.31 -44.45
CA PHE A 8 2.27 -37.42 -43.58
C PHE A 8 2.63 -36.06 -42.93
N ILE A 9 2.63 -34.98 -43.71
CA ILE A 9 2.90 -33.63 -43.20
C ILE A 9 1.82 -33.18 -42.21
N ALA A 10 0.55 -33.43 -42.50
CA ALA A 10 -0.55 -33.12 -41.58
C ALA A 10 -0.47 -33.92 -40.27
N GLY A 11 -0.06 -35.19 -40.33
CA GLY A 11 0.14 -36.05 -39.16
C GLY A 11 1.27 -35.57 -38.24
N VAL A 12 2.38 -35.09 -38.82
CA VAL A 12 3.50 -34.52 -38.04
C VAL A 12 3.10 -33.22 -37.33
N ILE A 13 2.30 -32.37 -37.98
CA ILE A 13 1.79 -31.12 -37.37
C ILE A 13 0.86 -31.42 -36.19
N PHE A 14 0.04 -32.47 -36.27
CA PHE A 14 -0.82 -32.90 -35.16
C PHE A 14 -0.05 -33.59 -34.03
N ALA A 15 1.04 -34.30 -34.32
CA ALA A 15 1.86 -34.98 -33.31
C ALA A 15 2.67 -34.01 -32.43
N THR A 16 2.88 -32.77 -32.90
CA THR A 16 3.53 -31.70 -32.12
C THR A 16 2.54 -30.80 -31.36
N ALA A 17 1.26 -31.19 -31.26
CA ALA A 17 0.33 -30.56 -30.33
C ALA A 17 0.80 -30.86 -28.90
N GLY A 18 1.73 -30.04 -28.42
CA GLY A 18 2.41 -30.20 -27.14
C GLY A 18 1.41 -30.34 -26.02
N THR A 19 1.63 -31.34 -25.17
CA THR A 19 0.95 -31.45 -23.89
C THR A 19 1.26 -30.20 -23.09
N VAL A 20 0.28 -29.30 -22.95
CA VAL A 20 0.35 -28.21 -22.00
C VAL A 20 0.27 -28.84 -20.62
N MET A 21 1.42 -29.06 -19.99
CA MET A 21 1.44 -29.48 -18.59
C MET A 21 0.91 -28.30 -17.76
N ALA A 22 -0.25 -28.48 -17.14
CA ALA A 22 -0.72 -27.54 -16.13
C ALA A 22 0.29 -27.58 -14.98
N GLN A 23 1.15 -26.57 -14.89
CA GLN A 23 2.06 -26.41 -13.77
C GLN A 23 1.19 -26.20 -12.52
N THR A 24 1.09 -27.23 -11.69
CA THR A 24 0.40 -27.14 -10.40
C THR A 24 1.04 -26.04 -9.59
N ALA A 25 0.28 -25.01 -9.22
CA ALA A 25 0.73 -23.87 -8.43
C ALA A 25 1.08 -24.23 -6.96
N ILE A 26 1.02 -25.51 -6.60
CA ILE A 26 1.23 -26.02 -5.24
C ILE A 26 2.35 -27.06 -5.28
N GLU A 27 3.47 -26.73 -4.66
CA GLU A 27 4.58 -27.64 -4.40
C GLU A 27 4.50 -28.14 -2.96
N LYS A 28 4.66 -29.46 -2.75
CA LYS A 28 4.71 -30.04 -1.41
C LYS A 28 6.15 -30.08 -0.93
N ILE A 29 6.41 -29.44 0.19
CA ILE A 29 7.72 -29.44 0.86
C ILE A 29 7.60 -30.06 2.25
N THR A 30 8.73 -30.54 2.78
CA THR A 30 8.87 -30.95 4.19
C THR A 30 9.70 -29.90 4.91
N ALA A 31 9.15 -29.30 5.96
CA ALA A 31 9.82 -28.32 6.82
C ALA A 31 9.84 -28.78 8.27
N THR A 32 10.76 -28.24 9.07
CA THR A 32 10.89 -28.55 10.49
C THR A 32 10.27 -27.43 11.33
N VAL A 33 9.43 -27.78 12.31
CA VAL A 33 8.90 -26.82 13.30
C VAL A 33 9.98 -26.52 14.34
N ARG A 34 10.22 -25.24 14.64
CA ARG A 34 11.32 -24.74 15.50
C ARG A 34 10.79 -24.00 16.72
N THR A 35 10.37 -24.74 17.74
CA THR A 35 9.93 -24.18 19.03
C THR A 35 11.09 -23.65 19.89
N ASP A 36 12.33 -23.89 19.45
CA ASP A 36 13.56 -23.43 20.10
C ASP A 36 14.01 -22.03 19.64
N TYR A 37 13.35 -21.47 18.62
CA TYR A 37 13.68 -20.14 18.10
C TYR A 37 13.11 -19.03 18.97
N SER A 38 13.92 -18.00 19.17
CA SER A 38 13.54 -16.73 19.81
C SER A 38 13.53 -15.64 18.76
N VAL A 39 12.49 -14.81 18.76
CA VAL A 39 12.36 -13.67 17.84
C VAL A 39 12.43 -12.38 18.66
N GLU A 40 13.15 -11.39 18.13
CA GLU A 40 13.26 -10.07 18.71
C GLU A 40 12.95 -9.01 17.64
N VAL A 41 12.21 -7.97 18.05
CA VAL A 41 11.95 -6.77 17.25
C VAL A 41 12.51 -5.59 18.03
N ASP A 42 13.41 -4.83 17.42
CA ASP A 42 14.13 -3.71 18.06
C ASP A 42 14.79 -4.08 19.40
N GLY A 43 15.38 -5.28 19.47
CA GLY A 43 16.04 -5.80 20.68
C GLY A 43 15.09 -6.22 21.80
N LYS A 44 13.79 -6.28 21.54
CA LYS A 44 12.78 -6.78 22.49
C LYS A 44 12.27 -8.13 22.02
N LYS A 45 12.30 -9.11 22.92
CA LYS A 45 11.76 -10.44 22.69
C LYS A 45 10.25 -10.36 22.44
N VAL A 46 9.79 -11.06 21.40
CA VAL A 46 8.37 -11.16 21.03
C VAL A 46 7.94 -12.62 21.10
N GLU A 47 6.71 -12.83 21.57
CA GLU A 47 6.10 -14.15 21.59
C GLU A 47 5.31 -14.35 20.30
N LEU A 48 5.45 -15.53 19.70
CA LEU A 48 4.68 -15.96 18.54
C LEU A 48 3.69 -17.05 18.96
N ASN A 49 2.45 -16.92 18.50
CA ASN A 49 1.42 -17.94 18.65
C ASN A 49 1.72 -19.18 17.80
N ASN A 50 2.32 -18.98 16.62
CA ASN A 50 2.75 -20.08 15.76
C ASN A 50 4.28 -20.20 15.74
N ALA A 51 4.77 -21.41 15.98
CA ALA A 51 6.20 -21.68 15.97
C ALA A 51 6.82 -21.43 14.58
N PRO A 52 8.02 -20.83 14.51
CA PRO A 52 8.75 -20.69 13.26
C PRO A 52 9.01 -22.02 12.56
N LEU A 53 9.16 -21.99 11.23
CA LEU A 53 9.57 -23.15 10.43
C LEU A 53 11.00 -22.97 9.94
N ALA A 54 11.74 -24.07 9.83
CA ALA A 54 13.02 -24.10 9.13
C ALA A 54 12.90 -24.95 7.85
N TYR A 55 13.31 -24.35 6.74
CA TYR A 55 13.33 -25.01 5.44
C TYR A 55 14.53 -24.50 4.62
N ASN A 56 15.34 -25.42 4.08
CA ASN A 56 16.54 -25.12 3.27
C ASN A 56 17.46 -24.05 3.89
N GLY A 57 17.75 -24.17 5.19
CA GLY A 57 18.63 -23.24 5.90
C GLY A 57 18.03 -21.86 6.16
N SER A 58 16.77 -21.63 5.80
CA SER A 58 16.04 -20.39 6.06
C SER A 58 14.97 -20.58 7.13
N SER A 59 14.77 -19.54 7.93
CA SER A 59 13.68 -19.47 8.90
C SER A 59 12.47 -18.77 8.28
N TYR A 60 11.29 -19.36 8.42
CA TYR A 60 10.03 -18.83 7.94
C TYR A 60 9.16 -18.50 9.14
N LEU A 61 8.70 -17.26 9.20
CA LEU A 61 7.87 -16.75 10.28
C LEU A 61 6.42 -16.58 9.80
N PRO A 62 5.44 -16.69 10.70
CA PRO A 62 4.04 -16.40 10.38
C PRO A 62 3.90 -14.94 9.95
N VAL A 63 3.60 -14.71 8.65
CA VAL A 63 3.55 -13.36 8.07
C VAL A 63 2.58 -12.44 8.80
N ARG A 64 1.44 -12.97 9.27
CA ARG A 64 0.44 -12.20 10.03
C ARG A 64 1.01 -11.64 11.32
N GLU A 65 1.65 -12.49 12.12
CA GLU A 65 2.18 -12.09 13.43
C GLU A 65 3.34 -11.10 13.29
N VAL A 66 4.25 -11.35 12.34
CA VAL A 66 5.34 -10.40 12.04
C VAL A 66 4.77 -9.06 11.56
N SER A 67 3.73 -9.08 10.72
CA SER A 67 3.12 -7.85 10.21
C SER A 67 2.45 -7.05 11.31
N GLU A 68 1.72 -7.70 12.22
CA GLU A 68 1.10 -7.06 13.39
C GLU A 68 2.16 -6.37 14.27
N MET A 69 3.30 -7.02 14.50
CA MET A 69 4.44 -6.43 15.23
C MET A 69 5.02 -5.19 14.54
N LEU A 70 4.89 -5.12 13.21
CA LEU A 70 5.32 -3.99 12.37
C LEU A 70 4.21 -2.94 12.13
N GLY A 71 3.06 -3.07 12.82
CA GLY A 71 1.92 -2.17 12.65
C GLY A 71 1.30 -2.26 11.26
N LYS A 72 1.21 -3.48 10.71
CA LYS A 72 0.62 -3.81 9.41
C LYS A 72 -0.53 -4.79 9.61
N GLU A 73 -1.54 -4.71 8.76
CA GLU A 73 -2.61 -5.70 8.64
C GLU A 73 -2.32 -6.62 7.44
N VAL A 74 -2.70 -7.90 7.56
CA VAL A 74 -2.51 -8.88 6.49
C VAL A 74 -3.85 -9.34 5.94
N ASP A 75 -4.08 -9.07 4.66
CA ASP A 75 -5.22 -9.60 3.90
C ASP A 75 -4.75 -10.47 2.73
N PHE A 76 -5.64 -11.35 2.27
CA PHE A 76 -5.41 -12.27 1.17
C PHE A 76 -6.53 -12.16 0.15
N LYS A 77 -6.21 -11.69 -1.06
CA LYS A 77 -7.16 -11.54 -2.15
C LYS A 77 -6.56 -11.95 -3.48
N ASP A 78 -7.26 -12.81 -4.22
CA ASP A 78 -6.87 -13.24 -5.57
C ASP A 78 -5.42 -13.77 -5.68
N GLY A 79 -4.94 -14.46 -4.63
CA GLY A 79 -3.58 -14.99 -4.55
C GLY A 79 -2.50 -13.96 -4.18
N VAL A 80 -2.89 -12.73 -3.87
CA VAL A 80 -2.01 -11.66 -3.40
C VAL A 80 -2.09 -11.56 -1.87
N ILE A 81 -0.93 -11.52 -1.24
CA ILE A 81 -0.78 -11.22 0.19
C ILE A 81 -0.56 -9.71 0.32
N MET A 82 -1.52 -9.01 0.92
CA MET A 82 -1.49 -7.57 1.10
C MET A 82 -1.04 -7.26 2.52
N LEU A 83 0.00 -6.44 2.66
CA LEU A 83 0.51 -5.94 3.94
C LEU A 83 0.28 -4.44 3.99
N ASP A 84 -0.91 -4.05 4.44
CA ASP A 84 -1.29 -2.65 4.46
C ASP A 84 -0.98 -2.05 5.81
N THR A 85 -0.53 -0.79 5.82
CA THR A 85 -0.61 -0.02 7.07
C THR A 85 -2.10 0.09 7.34
N PRO A 86 -2.60 -0.30 8.52
CA PRO A 86 -3.97 -0.03 8.87
C PRO A 86 -4.15 1.45 8.60
N VAL A 87 -5.01 1.77 7.63
CA VAL A 87 -5.65 3.08 7.68
C VAL A 87 -6.17 3.11 9.10
N ALA A 88 -5.70 4.05 9.90
CA ALA A 88 -6.35 4.28 11.16
C ALA A 88 -7.80 4.50 10.75
N ASN A 89 -8.64 3.47 10.90
CA ASN A 89 -9.96 3.68 11.38
C ASN A 89 -9.66 4.43 12.67
N HIS A 90 -9.64 5.74 12.56
CA HIS A 90 -10.11 6.58 13.60
C HIS A 90 -11.54 6.05 13.86
N GLU A 91 -11.65 4.92 14.57
CA GLU A 91 -12.37 4.95 15.83
C GLU A 91 -11.71 6.07 16.63
N SER A 92 -12.02 7.29 16.20
CA SER A 92 -11.81 8.48 16.95
C SER A 92 -12.51 8.15 18.24
N ASN A 93 -11.77 8.21 19.34
CA ASN A 93 -12.42 8.57 20.58
C ASN A 93 -13.44 9.66 20.23
N PRO A 94 -14.71 9.51 20.66
CA PRO A 94 -15.76 10.44 20.30
C PRO A 94 -15.22 11.86 20.37
N VAL A 95 -15.20 12.55 19.23
CA VAL A 95 -14.68 13.91 19.17
C VAL A 95 -15.61 14.71 20.07
N ALA A 96 -15.09 15.23 21.18
CA ALA A 96 -15.93 15.84 22.21
C ALA A 96 -16.73 17.06 21.69
N ASP A 97 -16.19 17.72 20.65
CA ASP A 97 -16.82 18.82 19.92
C ASP A 97 -16.58 18.66 18.40
N PRO A 98 -17.43 17.88 17.70
CA PRO A 98 -17.28 17.63 16.26
C PRO A 98 -17.42 18.89 15.42
N ALA A 99 -18.29 19.81 15.81
CA ALA A 99 -18.51 21.06 15.09
C ALA A 99 -17.32 22.01 15.22
N GLY A 100 -16.74 22.13 16.42
CA GLY A 100 -15.53 22.91 16.67
C GLY A 100 -14.31 22.34 15.92
N GLU A 101 -14.19 21.02 15.84
CA GLU A 101 -13.12 20.38 15.08
C GLU A 101 -13.27 20.59 13.58
N LEU A 102 -14.49 20.45 13.04
CA LEU A 102 -14.77 20.75 11.63
C LEU A 102 -14.40 22.20 11.29
N ALA A 103 -14.79 23.17 12.13
CA ALA A 103 -14.47 24.58 11.90
C ALA A 103 -12.95 24.86 11.89
N ARG A 104 -12.17 24.13 12.71
CA ARG A 104 -10.70 24.23 12.74
C ARG A 104 -10.08 23.63 11.48
N LEU A 105 -10.52 22.44 11.07
CA LEU A 105 -10.04 21.78 9.87
C LEU A 105 -10.35 22.61 8.62
N GLU A 106 -11.55 23.16 8.52
CA GLU A 106 -11.96 24.08 7.46
C GLU A 106 -11.08 25.34 7.41
N LYS A 107 -10.76 25.92 8.57
CA LYS A 107 -9.84 27.06 8.65
C LYS A 107 -8.42 26.69 8.20
N ASN A 108 -7.93 25.51 8.58
CA ASN A 108 -6.62 25.02 8.16
C ASN A 108 -6.59 24.80 6.65
N ARG A 109 -7.62 24.14 6.10
CA ARG A 109 -7.81 23.95 4.66
C ARG A 109 -7.73 25.27 3.91
N ALA A 110 -8.52 26.27 4.32
CA ALA A 110 -8.52 27.59 3.70
C ALA A 110 -7.16 28.31 3.82
N THR A 111 -6.42 28.08 4.91
CA THR A 111 -5.08 28.64 5.08
C THR A 111 -4.06 28.00 4.14
N ASP A 112 -4.12 26.68 4.00
CA ASP A 112 -3.24 25.92 3.11
C ASP A 112 -3.52 26.22 1.64
N GLU A 113 -4.80 26.35 1.25
CA GLU A 113 -5.22 26.81 -0.07
C GLU A 113 -4.68 28.22 -0.37
N ALA A 114 -4.82 29.17 0.57
CA ALA A 114 -4.30 30.52 0.41
C ALA A 114 -2.77 30.57 0.32
N ASN A 115 -2.07 29.67 1.02
CA ASN A 115 -0.62 29.54 0.91
C ASN A 115 -0.21 28.98 -0.45
N LEU A 116 -0.91 27.95 -0.94
CA LEU A 116 -0.68 27.38 -2.26
C LEU A 116 -0.91 28.41 -3.37
N GLU A 117 -1.98 29.20 -3.28
CA GLU A 117 -2.26 30.30 -4.20
C GLU A 117 -1.13 31.34 -4.22
N LYS A 118 -0.63 31.75 -3.04
CA LYS A 118 0.51 32.68 -2.96
C LYS A 118 1.78 32.12 -3.60
N ILE A 119 2.05 30.83 -3.43
CA ILE A 119 3.21 30.17 -4.06
C ILE A 119 3.04 30.18 -5.58
N HIS A 120 1.86 29.81 -6.09
CA HIS A 120 1.56 29.86 -7.52
C HIS A 120 1.66 31.27 -8.10
N GLU A 121 1.15 32.28 -7.41
CA GLU A 121 1.29 33.67 -7.83
C GLU A 121 2.76 34.12 -7.91
N HIS A 122 3.57 33.77 -6.91
CA HIS A 122 4.98 34.13 -6.88
C HIS A 122 5.74 33.48 -8.06
N ILE A 123 5.47 32.20 -8.33
CA ILE A 123 6.05 31.50 -9.47
C ILE A 123 5.56 32.10 -10.79
N ALA A 124 4.28 32.47 -10.91
CA ALA A 124 3.75 33.09 -12.12
C ALA A 124 4.39 34.46 -12.40
N LYS A 125 4.68 35.25 -11.35
CA LYS A 125 5.28 36.59 -11.46
C LYS A 125 6.79 36.56 -11.71
N GLU A 126 7.51 35.65 -11.05
CA GLU A 126 8.98 35.67 -11.01
C GLU A 126 9.65 34.44 -11.62
N GLY A 127 8.87 33.40 -11.97
CA GLY A 127 9.37 32.08 -12.40
C GLY A 127 10.27 32.10 -13.64
N ALA A 128 10.08 33.07 -14.53
CA ALA A 128 10.96 33.26 -15.70
C ALA A 128 12.39 33.70 -15.31
N ASN A 129 12.55 34.34 -14.15
CA ASN A 129 13.82 34.84 -13.63
C ASN A 129 14.43 33.93 -12.55
N MET A 130 13.79 32.79 -12.25
CA MET A 130 14.26 31.85 -11.23
C MET A 130 15.37 30.94 -11.73
N THR A 131 16.33 30.64 -10.85
CA THR A 131 17.30 29.57 -11.06
C THR A 131 16.62 28.19 -10.97
N GLU A 132 17.20 27.16 -11.58
CA GLU A 132 16.65 25.79 -11.50
C GLU A 132 16.49 25.30 -10.06
N ARG A 133 17.47 25.57 -9.18
CA ARG A 133 17.36 25.24 -7.75
C ARG A 133 16.16 25.92 -7.08
N GLN A 134 15.85 27.17 -7.45
CA GLN A 134 14.69 27.87 -6.89
C GLN A 134 13.38 27.29 -7.40
N LYS A 135 13.33 26.86 -8.66
CA LYS A 135 12.17 26.18 -9.24
C LYS A 135 11.92 24.84 -8.55
N GLU A 136 12.97 24.06 -8.28
CA GLU A 136 12.88 22.79 -7.54
C GLU A 136 12.36 22.99 -6.12
N ILE A 137 12.90 23.97 -5.38
CA ILE A 137 12.44 24.29 -4.02
C ILE A 137 10.96 24.68 -4.02
N ASN A 138 10.54 25.48 -5.00
CA ASN A 138 9.16 25.91 -5.11
C ASN A 138 8.22 24.76 -5.50
N ALA A 139 8.65 23.87 -6.40
CA ALA A 139 7.90 22.67 -6.76
C ALA A 139 7.74 21.72 -5.57
N GLU A 140 8.78 21.57 -4.75
CA GLU A 140 8.70 20.77 -3.53
C GLU A 140 7.79 21.42 -2.47
N ALA A 141 7.83 22.74 -2.34
CA ALA A 141 6.93 23.47 -1.45
C ALA A 141 5.45 23.29 -1.85
N ILE A 142 5.16 23.29 -3.16
CA ILE A 142 3.82 22.98 -3.69
C ILE A 142 3.42 21.56 -3.28
N ARG A 143 4.25 20.56 -3.57
CA ARG A 143 3.96 19.15 -3.26
C ARG A 143 3.65 18.94 -1.78
N ILE A 144 4.47 19.50 -0.90
CA ILE A 144 4.26 19.39 0.56
C ILE A 144 2.94 20.03 0.98
N THR A 145 2.61 21.19 0.41
CA THR A 145 1.37 21.92 0.73
C THR A 145 0.14 21.17 0.22
N GLU A 146 0.19 20.62 -1.00
CA GLU A 146 -0.86 19.78 -1.57
C GLU A 146 -1.08 18.50 -0.75
N GLU A 147 -0.01 17.85 -0.28
CA GLU A 147 -0.11 16.68 0.60
C GLU A 147 -0.73 17.03 1.96
N ALA A 148 -0.40 18.19 2.53
CA ALA A 148 -1.01 18.66 3.77
C ALA A 148 -2.50 18.98 3.59
N LEU A 149 -2.85 19.59 2.45
CA LEU A 149 -4.23 19.90 2.08
C LEU A 149 -5.06 18.62 1.93
N ALA A 150 -4.57 17.64 1.16
CA ALA A 150 -5.24 16.36 0.95
C ALA A 150 -5.47 15.60 2.27
N LYS A 151 -4.51 15.63 3.19
CA LYS A 151 -4.67 15.05 4.54
C LYS A 151 -5.74 15.75 5.35
N THR A 152 -5.84 17.08 5.24
CA THR A 152 -6.87 17.88 5.94
C THR A 152 -8.25 17.59 5.35
N GLU A 153 -8.38 17.52 4.03
CA GLU A 153 -9.61 17.15 3.34
C GLU A 153 -10.08 15.73 3.71
N GLN A 154 -9.15 14.77 3.78
CA GLN A 154 -9.46 13.42 4.22
C GLN A 154 -10.01 13.41 5.65
N LYS A 155 -9.39 14.16 6.58
CA LYS A 155 -9.90 14.28 7.95
C LYS A 155 -11.29 14.90 8.02
N ILE A 156 -11.57 15.90 7.18
CA ILE A 156 -12.91 16.50 7.06
C ILE A 156 -13.90 15.45 6.56
N ALA A 157 -13.55 14.69 5.51
CA ALA A 157 -14.41 13.65 4.95
C ALA A 157 -14.72 12.54 5.97
N ASP A 158 -13.71 12.08 6.72
CA ASP A 158 -13.86 11.09 7.78
C ASP A 158 -14.77 11.60 8.91
N LEU A 159 -14.60 12.87 9.30
CA LEU A 159 -15.43 13.52 10.32
C LEU A 159 -16.89 13.64 9.87
N LEU A 160 -17.15 14.04 8.62
CA LEU A 160 -18.51 14.14 8.07
C LEU A 160 -19.17 12.77 7.87
N LYS A 161 -18.38 11.72 7.59
CA LYS A 161 -18.87 10.34 7.55
C LYS A 161 -19.29 9.85 8.94
N GLN A 162 -18.57 10.27 9.98
CA GLN A 162 -18.88 9.93 11.37
C GLN A 162 -20.04 10.76 11.95
N TYR A 163 -20.15 12.03 11.55
CA TYR A 163 -21.16 12.99 12.00
C TYR A 163 -21.92 13.61 10.81
N PRO A 164 -22.83 12.85 10.15
CA PRO A 164 -23.54 13.31 8.96
C PRO A 164 -24.39 14.56 9.17
N GLU A 165 -24.82 14.83 10.41
CA GLU A 165 -25.57 16.03 10.79
C GLU A 165 -24.79 17.35 10.60
N LEU A 166 -23.46 17.26 10.46
CA LEU A 166 -22.60 18.41 10.17
C LEU A 166 -22.52 18.73 8.67
N ALA A 167 -22.91 17.79 7.79
CA ALA A 167 -22.98 18.02 6.36
C ALA A 167 -24.15 18.97 6.07
N LYS A 168 -23.84 20.23 5.75
CA LYS A 168 -24.83 21.25 5.36
C LYS A 168 -25.16 21.19 3.88
#